data_AF-A0A1H4HK37-F1
#
_entry.id   AF-A0A1H4HK37-F1
#
_cell.length_a   1.000
_cell.length_b   1.000
_cell.length_c   1.000
_cell.angle_alpha   90.00
_cell.angle_beta   90.00
_cell.angle_gamma   90.00
#
_symmetry.space_group_name_H-M   'P 1'
#
loop_
_entity.id
_entity.type
_entity.pdbx_description
1 polymer ?
#
loop_
_entity_poly.entity_id
_entity_poly.type
_entity_poly.pdbx_seq_one_letter_code
_entity_poly.pdbx_strand_id
1 'polypeptide(L)'
;MKYKPAELTLRDDSEKEQQRTRTIFEDLRLLAKDNKQLSEHEKNFLCTGIKLSAVDDDSIDNYLACDNFKFKFLYLIYFHDLTGGGRYSMPSKLEMIEVPLILRQQQLQYLNDKSTEWLAIINTLNHTEELLNQVSFEARNELKWLDSQEEFKNGFMFGGRNRYNAKRKAILLQSKYIHCIAKEIFETAPVEEFILAINGENLEFNEFSLVHILNRHYAEMVKQYSVGKSFHTEDFYPRMLHTQLADIFKEVDNSGVLKNADLKRIAFKFSGSDYIVYTELKTKQVKGVGNVQFRRIQTFYPVNEKAVVDELRSDYVLIQLNNDLAVYTKK
;
A
#
# COMPACT_ATOMS: atom_id res chain seq x y z
N MET A 1 3.07 10.84 17.61
CA MET A 1 2.32 11.72 16.71
C MET A 1 1.71 12.83 17.55
N LYS A 2 1.93 14.09 17.16
CA LYS A 2 1.47 15.30 17.86
C LYS A 2 0.03 15.68 17.47
N TYR A 3 -0.33 15.51 16.20
CA TYR A 3 -1.64 15.86 15.66
C TYR A 3 -2.44 14.61 15.28
N LYS A 4 -3.75 14.60 15.52
CA LYS A 4 -4.61 13.50 15.06
C LYS A 4 -4.75 13.53 13.53
N PRO A 5 -4.98 12.38 12.86
CA PRO A 5 -5.12 12.35 11.40
C PRO A 5 -6.21 13.30 10.86
N ALA A 6 -7.35 13.42 11.57
CA ALA A 6 -8.43 14.33 11.21
C ALA A 6 -8.05 15.84 11.29
N GLU A 7 -6.99 16.17 12.01
CA GLU A 7 -6.42 17.54 12.06
C GLU A 7 -5.45 17.78 10.91
N LEU A 8 -4.90 16.72 10.30
CA LEU A 8 -3.95 16.82 9.18
C LEU A 8 -4.63 16.67 7.82
N THR A 9 -5.96 16.74 7.79
CA THR A 9 -6.76 16.79 6.56
C THR A 9 -7.03 18.25 6.19
N LEU A 10 -6.74 18.63 4.95
CA LEU A 10 -7.15 19.92 4.38
C LEU A 10 -8.64 19.87 4.07
N ARG A 11 -9.42 20.85 4.54
CA ARG A 11 -10.90 20.81 4.48
C ARG A 11 -11.46 21.68 3.36
N ASP A 12 -11.49 22.98 3.57
CA ASP A 12 -12.05 23.99 2.69
C ASP A 12 -11.11 25.19 2.55
N ASP A 13 -11.48 26.18 1.75
CA ASP A 13 -10.70 27.39 1.49
C ASP A 13 -11.05 28.56 2.43
N SER A 14 -11.83 28.32 3.49
CA SER A 14 -12.20 29.37 4.43
C SER A 14 -10.99 29.95 5.16
N GLU A 15 -11.04 31.24 5.52
CA GLU A 15 -9.96 31.91 6.24
C GLU A 15 -9.59 31.18 7.55
N LYS A 16 -10.61 30.67 8.27
CA LYS A 16 -10.42 29.89 9.50
C LYS A 16 -9.61 28.62 9.25
N GLU A 17 -9.91 27.91 8.16
CA GLU A 17 -9.19 26.69 7.80
C GLU A 17 -7.77 26.98 7.33
N GLN A 18 -7.56 28.06 6.58
CA GLN A 18 -6.23 28.53 6.19
C GLN A 18 -5.38 28.89 7.41
N GLN A 19 -5.94 29.62 8.38
CA GLN A 19 -5.26 29.97 9.63
C GLN A 19 -4.89 28.70 10.43
N ARG A 20 -5.84 27.77 10.59
CA ARG A 20 -5.62 26.49 11.28
C ARG A 20 -4.50 25.69 10.61
N THR A 21 -4.58 25.53 9.29
CA THR A 21 -3.59 24.81 8.48
C THR A 21 -2.22 25.46 8.62
N ARG A 22 -2.14 26.79 8.56
CA ARG A 22 -0.87 27.52 8.72
C ARG A 22 -0.26 27.33 10.11
N THR A 23 -1.07 27.38 11.17
CA THR A 23 -0.59 27.15 12.54
C THR A 23 0.03 25.76 12.69
N ILE A 24 -0.65 24.72 12.20
CA ILE A 24 -0.13 23.34 12.27
C ILE A 24 1.13 23.19 11.41
N PHE A 25 1.12 23.77 10.21
CA PHE A 25 2.26 23.75 9.29
C PHE A 25 3.51 24.35 9.93
N GLU A 26 3.40 25.54 10.52
CA GLU A 26 4.54 26.24 11.14
C GLU A 26 5.11 25.46 12.33
N ASP A 27 4.24 24.88 13.15
CA ASP A 27 4.67 24.04 14.26
C ASP A 27 5.45 22.81 13.77
N LEU A 28 4.91 22.07 12.79
CA LEU A 28 5.58 20.92 12.19
C LEU A 28 6.89 21.32 11.49
N ARG A 29 6.94 22.50 10.86
CA ARG A 29 8.14 23.04 10.21
C ARG A 29 9.25 23.29 11.23
N LEU A 30 8.93 23.87 12.38
CA LEU A 30 9.89 24.07 13.48
C LEU A 30 10.40 22.72 14.02
N LEU A 31 9.49 21.77 14.26
CA LEU A 31 9.87 20.43 14.71
C LEU A 31 10.81 19.73 13.71
N ALA A 32 10.54 19.86 12.40
CA ALA A 32 11.38 19.29 11.35
C ALA A 32 12.78 19.94 11.31
N LYS A 33 12.88 21.28 11.46
CA LYS A 33 14.17 21.98 11.54
C LYS A 33 15.00 21.58 12.76
N ASP A 34 14.34 21.29 13.86
CA ASP A 34 14.96 20.77 15.09
C ASP A 34 15.32 19.27 15.00
N ASN A 35 15.12 18.61 13.85
CA ASN A 35 15.28 17.16 13.66
C ASN A 35 14.46 16.31 14.65
N LYS A 36 13.31 16.82 15.11
CA LYS A 36 12.41 16.05 15.98
C LYS A 36 11.65 15.00 15.17
N GLN A 37 11.29 13.90 15.84
CA GLN A 37 10.58 12.80 15.20
C GLN A 37 9.16 13.23 14.80
N LEU A 38 8.84 13.05 13.51
CA LEU A 38 7.51 13.21 12.95
C LEU A 38 7.01 11.86 12.42
N SER A 39 5.70 11.62 12.54
CA SER A 39 5.01 10.53 11.83
C SER A 39 5.05 10.76 10.31
N GLU A 40 4.83 9.71 9.52
CA GLU A 40 4.71 9.83 8.06
C GLU A 40 3.52 10.71 7.65
N HIS A 41 2.44 10.70 8.42
CA HIS A 41 1.28 11.55 8.15
C HIS A 41 1.60 13.04 8.40
N GLU A 42 2.29 13.37 9.50
CA GLU A 42 2.78 14.73 9.78
C GLU A 42 3.78 15.21 8.72
N LYS A 43 4.69 14.34 8.29
CA LYS A 43 5.63 14.64 7.19
C LYS A 43 4.88 14.95 5.90
N ASN A 44 3.90 14.14 5.54
CA ASN A 44 3.11 14.40 4.33
C ASN A 44 2.38 15.73 4.41
N PHE A 45 1.77 16.06 5.56
CA PHE A 45 1.10 17.35 5.75
C PHE A 45 2.08 18.52 5.58
N LEU A 46 3.23 18.47 6.27
CA LEU A 46 4.28 19.48 6.16
C LEU A 46 4.73 19.68 4.70
N CYS A 47 5.15 18.60 4.03
CA CYS A 47 5.72 18.69 2.69
C CYS A 47 4.68 19.04 1.62
N THR A 48 3.40 18.68 1.83
CA THR A 48 2.28 19.15 1.02
C THR A 48 2.10 20.66 1.18
N GLY A 49 2.16 21.15 2.42
CA GLY A 49 2.13 22.59 2.74
C GLY A 49 3.23 23.35 2.02
N ILE A 50 4.50 22.90 2.11
CA ILE A 50 5.63 23.54 1.40
C ILE A 50 5.37 23.60 -0.10
N LYS A 51 4.84 22.52 -0.69
CA LYS A 51 4.65 22.41 -2.14
C LYS A 51 3.48 23.24 -2.67
N LEU A 52 2.41 23.38 -1.89
CA LEU A 52 1.17 24.04 -2.32
C LEU A 52 1.04 25.48 -1.83
N SER A 53 1.82 25.90 -0.84
CA SER A 53 1.73 27.24 -0.28
C SER A 53 1.95 28.31 -1.35
N ALA A 54 1.13 29.36 -1.29
CA ALA A 54 1.33 30.56 -2.10
C ALA A 54 2.45 31.45 -1.52
N VAL A 55 2.81 31.24 -0.25
CA VAL A 55 3.94 31.90 0.41
C VAL A 55 5.21 31.13 0.08
N ASP A 56 6.33 31.84 -0.07
CA ASP A 56 7.65 31.23 -0.27
C ASP A 56 8.10 30.53 1.02
N ASP A 57 7.76 29.24 1.13
CA ASP A 57 7.96 28.40 2.31
C ASP A 57 9.17 27.45 2.19
N ASP A 58 10.16 27.85 1.38
CA ASP A 58 11.38 27.10 1.10
C ASP A 58 11.15 25.85 0.21
N SER A 59 12.20 25.08 -0.09
CA SER A 59 12.11 23.83 -0.83
C SER A 59 11.93 22.62 0.09
N ILE A 60 11.15 21.62 -0.35
CA ILE A 60 11.08 20.30 0.33
C ILE A 60 12.45 19.62 0.44
N ASP A 61 13.39 19.97 -0.44
CA ASP A 61 14.75 19.43 -0.43
C ASP A 61 15.57 19.85 0.81
N ASN A 62 15.14 20.91 1.50
CA ASN A 62 15.80 21.41 2.69
C ASN A 62 15.39 20.67 3.98
N TYR A 63 14.46 19.70 3.88
CA TYR A 63 13.93 18.97 5.01
C TYR A 63 14.14 17.47 4.83
N LEU A 64 15.00 16.85 5.66
CA LEU A 64 15.19 15.39 5.69
C LEU A 64 13.87 14.65 5.95
N ALA A 65 12.96 15.27 6.71
CA ALA A 65 11.61 14.79 6.97
C ALA A 65 10.77 14.60 5.69
N CYS A 66 11.11 15.29 4.60
CA CYS A 66 10.41 15.22 3.32
C CYS A 66 10.94 14.14 2.35
N ASP A 67 11.97 13.37 2.70
CA ASP A 67 12.57 12.38 1.80
C ASP A 67 11.55 11.33 1.33
N ASN A 68 10.76 10.77 2.25
CA ASN A 68 9.71 9.79 1.90
C ASN A 68 8.58 10.42 1.07
N PHE A 69 8.21 11.68 1.36
CA PHE A 69 7.22 12.40 0.56
C PHE A 69 7.72 12.63 -0.87
N LYS A 70 8.94 13.15 -1.02
CA LYS A 70 9.60 13.34 -2.32
C LYS A 70 9.72 12.03 -3.08
N PHE A 71 10.13 10.96 -2.40
CA PHE A 71 10.21 9.63 -2.96
C PHE A 71 8.86 9.14 -3.50
N LYS A 72 7.78 9.17 -2.69
CA LYS A 72 6.45 8.75 -3.12
C LYS A 72 5.98 9.55 -4.33
N PHE A 73 6.16 10.88 -4.30
CA PHE A 73 5.76 11.76 -5.40
C PHE A 73 6.50 11.43 -6.70
N LEU A 74 7.83 11.33 -6.65
CA LEU A 74 8.63 11.00 -7.84
C LEU A 74 8.37 9.57 -8.32
N TYR A 75 8.23 8.60 -7.42
CA TYR A 75 7.88 7.24 -7.79
C TYR A 75 6.59 7.20 -8.62
N LEU A 76 5.54 7.91 -8.20
CA LEU A 76 4.26 7.97 -8.93
C LEU A 76 4.37 8.63 -10.31
N ILE A 77 5.36 9.50 -10.55
CA ILE A 77 5.60 10.06 -11.89
C ILE A 77 6.29 9.03 -12.80
N TYR A 78 7.24 8.26 -12.25
CA TYR A 78 8.18 7.47 -13.04
C TYR A 78 7.93 5.96 -13.03
N PHE A 79 7.02 5.43 -12.22
CA PHE A 79 6.93 3.99 -12.00
C PHE A 79 6.64 3.17 -13.27
N HIS A 80 5.95 3.76 -14.25
CA HIS A 80 5.68 3.11 -15.54
C HIS A 80 6.90 3.07 -16.47
N ASP A 81 7.85 3.99 -16.29
CA ASP A 81 9.09 4.03 -17.07
C ASP A 81 10.24 4.61 -16.23
N LEU A 82 11.05 3.72 -15.66
CA LEU A 82 12.25 4.07 -14.91
C LEU A 82 13.50 4.27 -15.80
N THR A 83 13.34 4.19 -17.12
CA THR A 83 14.44 4.41 -18.09
C THR A 83 14.63 5.87 -18.43
N GLY A 84 13.58 6.69 -18.31
CA GLY A 84 13.58 8.11 -18.68
C GLY A 84 13.32 8.40 -20.15
N GLY A 85 13.04 7.37 -20.95
CA GLY A 85 12.77 7.48 -22.39
C GLY A 85 11.41 8.07 -22.73
N GLY A 86 10.43 7.98 -21.82
CA GLY A 86 9.08 8.50 -22.01
C GLY A 86 8.96 10.03 -21.92
N ARG A 87 7.73 10.53 -22.07
CA ARG A 87 7.37 11.89 -21.67
C ARG A 87 6.64 11.80 -20.33
N TYR A 88 6.96 12.72 -19.44
CA TYR A 88 6.42 12.73 -18.08
C TYR A 88 5.82 14.10 -17.82
N SER A 89 4.71 14.12 -17.10
CA SER A 89 4.11 15.35 -16.61
C SER A 89 4.04 15.30 -15.09
N MET A 90 4.19 16.44 -14.45
CA MET A 90 4.05 16.56 -13.01
C MET A 90 3.20 17.77 -12.64
N PRO A 91 2.45 17.70 -11.53
CA PRO A 91 1.74 18.86 -11.02
C PRO A 91 2.75 19.89 -10.50
N SER A 92 2.57 21.13 -10.96
CA SER A 92 3.29 22.32 -10.51
C SER A 92 2.27 23.41 -10.20
N LYS A 93 2.08 23.71 -8.91
CA LYS A 93 1.01 24.59 -8.43
C LYS A 93 -0.36 24.13 -9.00
N LEU A 94 -0.96 24.92 -9.89
CA LEU A 94 -2.29 24.67 -10.47
C LEU A 94 -2.26 24.02 -11.86
N GLU A 95 -1.08 23.71 -12.39
CA GLU A 95 -0.93 23.22 -13.77
C GLU A 95 -0.17 21.89 -13.83
N MET A 96 -0.43 21.12 -14.88
CA MET A 96 0.38 19.97 -15.26
C MET A 96 1.45 20.43 -16.25
N ILE A 97 2.73 20.29 -15.86
CA ILE A 97 3.85 20.67 -16.71
C ILE A 97 4.61 19.44 -17.19
N GLU A 98 5.11 19.49 -18.43
CA GLU A 98 6.05 18.47 -18.90
C GLU A 98 7.37 18.58 -18.13
N VAL A 99 7.91 17.44 -17.68
CA VAL A 99 9.17 17.41 -16.92
C VAL A 99 10.35 17.63 -17.87
N PRO A 100 11.11 18.73 -17.73
CA PRO A 100 12.27 19.01 -18.57
C PRO A 100 13.34 17.92 -18.45
N LEU A 101 14.08 17.67 -19.53
CA LEU A 101 15.05 16.57 -19.61
C LEU A 101 16.09 16.58 -18.47
N ILE A 102 16.64 17.75 -18.13
CA ILE A 102 17.64 17.88 -17.06
C ILE A 102 17.04 17.49 -15.70
N LEU A 103 15.86 18.04 -15.38
CA LEU A 103 15.16 17.74 -14.14
C LEU A 103 14.77 16.25 -14.06
N ARG A 104 14.34 15.68 -15.19
CA ARG A 104 14.03 14.25 -15.32
C ARG A 104 15.22 13.37 -14.97
N GLN A 105 16.40 13.67 -15.52
CA GLN A 105 17.62 12.92 -15.22
C GLN A 105 17.99 12.99 -13.74
N GLN A 106 17.89 14.17 -13.12
CA GLN A 106 18.12 14.36 -11.68
C GLN A 106 17.13 13.56 -10.82
N GLN A 107 15.85 13.58 -11.17
CA GLN A 107 14.80 12.85 -10.45
C GLN A 107 14.96 11.33 -10.58
N LEU A 108 15.32 10.83 -11.79
CA LEU A 108 15.61 9.41 -12.00
C LEU A 108 16.88 8.97 -11.29
N GLN A 109 17.90 9.83 -11.21
CA GLN A 109 19.10 9.56 -10.41
C GLN A 109 18.76 9.45 -8.93
N TYR A 110 17.95 10.37 -8.39
CA TYR A 110 17.45 10.28 -7.02
C TYR A 110 16.72 8.95 -6.76
N LEU A 111 15.83 8.51 -7.67
CA LEU A 111 15.17 7.21 -7.54
C LEU A 111 16.16 6.04 -7.62
N ASN A 112 17.20 6.14 -8.44
CA ASN A 112 18.26 5.14 -8.49
C ASN A 112 19.01 5.04 -7.16
N ASP A 113 19.34 6.17 -6.55
CA ASP A 113 20.02 6.23 -5.25
C ASP A 113 19.13 5.64 -4.16
N LYS A 114 17.84 6.01 -4.14
CA LYS A 114 16.84 5.41 -3.22
C LYS A 114 16.71 3.91 -3.40
N SER A 115 16.80 3.39 -4.62
CA SER A 115 16.76 1.93 -4.84
C SER A 115 17.99 1.23 -4.25
N THR A 116 19.15 1.88 -4.29
CA THR A 116 20.42 1.35 -3.78
C THR A 116 20.43 1.37 -2.24
N GLU A 117 20.04 2.49 -1.64
CA GLU A 117 19.84 2.61 -0.19
C GLU A 117 18.85 1.56 0.32
N TRP A 118 17.72 1.44 -0.38
CA TRP A 118 16.66 0.53 0.02
C TRP A 118 17.07 -0.94 -0.09
N LEU A 119 17.84 -1.32 -1.11
CA LEU A 119 18.39 -2.67 -1.23
C LEU A 119 19.22 -3.08 0.00
N ALA A 120 20.03 -2.16 0.55
CA ALA A 120 20.81 -2.44 1.76
C ALA A 120 19.90 -2.78 2.95
N ILE A 121 18.78 -2.07 3.08
CA ILE A 121 17.75 -2.35 4.09
C ILE A 121 17.09 -3.70 3.82
N ILE A 122 16.61 -3.93 2.60
CA ILE A 122 15.93 -5.17 2.18
C ILE A 122 16.80 -6.42 2.39
N ASN A 123 18.13 -6.30 2.31
CA ASN A 123 19.04 -7.42 2.54
C ASN A 123 19.21 -7.80 4.01
N THR A 124 18.74 -6.98 4.96
CA THR A 124 18.76 -7.31 6.39
C THR A 124 17.69 -8.36 6.68
N LEU A 125 18.09 -9.54 7.17
CA LEU A 125 17.17 -10.68 7.30
C LEU A 125 16.11 -10.49 8.39
N ASN A 126 16.46 -9.86 9.50
CA ASN A 126 15.60 -9.69 10.67
C ASN A 126 15.53 -8.21 11.05
N HIS A 127 14.38 -7.59 10.81
CA HIS A 127 14.10 -6.23 11.28
C HIS A 127 13.32 -6.29 12.59
N THR A 128 13.54 -5.30 13.47
CA THR A 128 12.76 -5.15 14.71
C THR A 128 11.33 -4.69 14.42
N GLU A 129 11.14 -3.86 13.40
CA GLU A 129 9.83 -3.41 12.93
C GLU A 129 9.21 -4.48 12.03
N GLU A 130 8.05 -5.02 12.42
CA GLU A 130 7.37 -6.10 11.70
C GLU A 130 6.98 -5.69 10.28
N LEU A 131 6.50 -4.46 10.08
CA LEU A 131 6.17 -3.94 8.75
C LEU A 131 7.38 -4.00 7.81
N LEU A 132 8.53 -3.52 8.28
CA LEU A 132 9.76 -3.54 7.50
C LEU A 132 10.21 -4.99 7.23
N ASN A 133 10.07 -5.87 8.21
CA ASN A 133 10.36 -7.29 8.06
C ASN A 133 9.53 -7.95 6.93
N GLN A 134 8.22 -7.68 6.91
CA GLN A 134 7.30 -8.22 5.90
C GLN A 134 7.59 -7.66 4.50
N VAL A 135 7.81 -6.35 4.37
CA VAL A 135 8.18 -5.74 3.08
C VAL A 135 9.51 -6.29 2.56
N SER A 136 10.52 -6.40 3.44
CA SER A 136 11.82 -6.98 3.09
C SER A 136 11.70 -8.42 2.64
N PHE A 137 10.88 -9.22 3.32
CA PHE A 137 10.64 -10.62 2.95
C PHE A 137 10.00 -10.76 1.55
N GLU A 138 8.91 -10.05 1.27
CA GLU A 138 8.24 -10.09 -0.04
C GLU A 138 9.17 -9.60 -1.16
N ALA A 139 9.89 -8.48 -0.95
CA ALA A 139 10.83 -7.96 -1.94
C ALA A 139 11.97 -8.95 -2.24
N ARG A 140 12.56 -9.58 -1.23
CA ARG A 140 13.60 -10.61 -1.42
C ARG A 140 13.07 -11.80 -2.22
N ASN A 141 11.84 -12.24 -1.97
CA ASN A 141 11.24 -13.34 -2.71
C ASN A 141 11.02 -12.97 -4.19
N GLU A 142 10.58 -11.74 -4.48
CA GLU A 142 10.46 -11.27 -5.86
C GLU A 142 11.81 -11.14 -6.56
N LEU A 143 12.84 -10.66 -5.87
CA LEU A 143 14.20 -10.60 -6.40
C LEU A 143 14.72 -12.01 -6.71
N LYS A 144 14.55 -12.97 -5.80
CA LYS A 144 14.92 -14.39 -6.03
C LYS A 144 14.15 -14.99 -7.21
N TRP A 145 12.87 -14.66 -7.37
CA TRP A 145 12.09 -15.10 -8.53
C TRP A 145 12.61 -14.47 -9.82
N LEU A 146 12.97 -13.18 -9.80
CA LEU A 146 13.57 -12.51 -10.95
C LEU A 146 14.90 -13.17 -11.34
N ASP A 147 15.75 -13.50 -10.36
CA ASP A 147 17.02 -14.19 -10.55
C ASP A 147 16.83 -15.62 -11.08
N SER A 148 15.67 -16.25 -10.83
CA SER A 148 15.39 -17.60 -11.29
C SER A 148 14.89 -17.69 -12.73
N GLN A 149 14.49 -16.57 -13.36
CA GLN A 149 13.95 -16.57 -14.72
C GLN A 149 15.02 -16.91 -15.77
N GLU A 150 14.72 -17.86 -16.65
CA GLU A 150 15.64 -18.32 -17.70
C GLU A 150 16.06 -17.19 -18.66
N GLU A 151 15.15 -16.24 -18.94
CA GLU A 151 15.41 -15.07 -19.79
C GLU A 151 16.58 -14.20 -19.28
N PHE A 152 16.89 -14.27 -17.98
CA PHE A 152 18.00 -13.53 -17.36
C PHE A 152 19.22 -14.40 -17.02
N LYS A 153 19.08 -15.73 -17.03
CA LYS A 153 20.17 -16.68 -16.76
C LYS A 153 21.11 -16.85 -17.97
N ASN A 154 20.56 -16.91 -19.19
CA ASN A 154 21.31 -17.27 -20.40
C ASN A 154 21.58 -16.09 -21.36
N GLY A 155 21.07 -14.89 -21.05
CA GLY A 155 20.96 -13.76 -21.98
C GLY A 155 21.77 -12.52 -21.61
N PHE A 156 23.02 -12.67 -21.14
CA PHE A 156 23.91 -11.52 -20.90
C PHE A 156 24.35 -10.78 -22.17
N MET A 157 24.06 -11.32 -23.36
CA MET A 157 24.22 -10.63 -24.65
C MET A 157 22.86 -10.08 -25.14
N PHE A 158 22.86 -8.83 -25.62
CA PHE A 158 21.74 -8.10 -26.24
C PHE A 158 20.58 -7.67 -25.32
N GLY A 159 20.79 -6.62 -24.51
CA GLY A 159 19.71 -5.86 -23.84
C GLY A 159 19.09 -6.49 -22.58
N GLY A 160 19.31 -7.80 -22.34
CA GLY A 160 18.81 -8.53 -21.17
C GLY A 160 19.25 -7.94 -19.83
N ARG A 161 20.51 -7.46 -19.73
CA ARG A 161 21.04 -6.82 -18.52
C ARG A 161 20.32 -5.52 -18.15
N ASN A 162 19.97 -4.70 -19.14
CA ASN A 162 19.24 -3.45 -18.91
C ASN A 162 17.81 -3.73 -18.44
N ARG A 163 17.15 -4.70 -19.08
CA ARG A 163 15.79 -5.13 -18.69
C ARG A 163 15.78 -5.74 -17.28
N TYR A 164 16.75 -6.58 -16.95
CA TYR A 164 16.93 -7.13 -15.60
C TYR A 164 17.12 -6.02 -14.57
N ASN A 165 18.04 -5.09 -14.82
CA ASN A 165 18.30 -3.96 -13.91
C ASN A 165 17.08 -3.07 -13.73
N ALA A 166 16.31 -2.82 -14.79
CA ALA A 166 15.06 -2.06 -14.72
C ALA A 166 14.00 -2.78 -13.87
N LYS A 167 13.78 -4.09 -14.08
CA LYS A 167 12.86 -4.91 -13.27
C LYS A 167 13.29 -4.95 -11.81
N ARG A 168 14.58 -5.17 -11.55
CA ARG A 168 15.16 -5.17 -10.20
C ARG A 168 14.94 -3.84 -9.48
N LYS A 169 15.19 -2.73 -10.17
CA LYS A 169 14.93 -1.38 -9.65
C LYS A 169 13.44 -1.15 -9.37
N ALA A 170 12.57 -1.59 -10.26
CA ALA A 170 11.12 -1.49 -10.08
C ALA A 170 10.64 -2.23 -8.82
N ILE A 171 11.09 -3.47 -8.59
CA ILE A 171 10.77 -4.25 -7.38
C ILE A 171 11.22 -3.49 -6.12
N LEU A 172 12.45 -2.97 -6.11
CA LEU A 172 12.99 -2.25 -4.95
C LEU A 172 12.20 -0.97 -4.66
N LEU A 173 11.97 -0.12 -5.67
CA LEU A 173 11.23 1.13 -5.47
C LEU A 173 9.78 0.85 -5.09
N GLN A 174 9.14 -0.14 -5.71
CA GLN A 174 7.79 -0.53 -5.34
C GLN A 174 7.70 -0.98 -3.89
N SER A 175 8.62 -1.83 -3.42
CA SER A 175 8.62 -2.28 -2.03
C SER A 175 8.80 -1.11 -1.05
N LYS A 176 9.66 -0.13 -1.37
CA LYS A 176 9.79 1.10 -0.58
C LYS A 176 8.48 1.90 -0.57
N TYR A 177 7.83 2.03 -1.72
CA TYR A 177 6.53 2.71 -1.82
C TYR A 177 5.47 2.03 -0.94
N ILE A 178 5.36 0.71 -1.01
CA ILE A 178 4.44 -0.07 -0.17
C ILE A 178 4.75 0.13 1.31
N HIS A 179 6.03 0.10 1.71
CA HIS A 179 6.41 0.40 3.10
C HIS A 179 5.93 1.79 3.53
N CYS A 180 6.17 2.82 2.73
CA CYS A 180 5.73 4.19 3.07
C CYS A 180 4.19 4.30 3.19
N ILE A 181 3.43 3.63 2.32
CA ILE A 181 1.97 3.64 2.37
C ILE A 181 1.44 2.83 3.56
N ALA A 182 1.95 1.62 3.77
CA ALA A 182 1.53 0.76 4.87
C ALA A 182 1.85 1.39 6.23
N LYS A 183 3.02 2.02 6.36
CA LYS A 183 3.41 2.74 7.58
C LYS A 183 2.44 3.86 7.90
N GLU A 184 2.07 4.63 6.90
CA GLU A 184 1.09 5.71 7.05
C GLU A 184 -0.29 5.18 7.49
N ILE A 185 -0.73 4.04 6.96
CA ILE A 185 -1.97 3.38 7.36
C ILE A 185 -1.90 2.97 8.85
N PHE A 186 -0.86 2.26 9.27
CA PHE A 186 -0.72 1.82 10.66
C PHE A 186 -0.49 2.96 11.67
N GLU A 187 0.06 4.09 11.25
CA GLU A 187 0.22 5.25 12.13
C GLU A 187 -1.08 6.05 12.33
N THR A 188 -2.02 5.94 11.39
CA THR A 188 -3.24 6.77 11.38
C THR A 188 -4.49 6.02 11.82
N ALA A 189 -4.56 4.71 11.57
CA ALA A 189 -5.72 3.91 11.91
C ALA A 189 -5.62 3.31 13.32
N PRO A 190 -6.72 3.31 14.10
CA PRO A 190 -6.78 2.63 15.38
C PRO A 190 -6.69 1.10 15.20
N VAL A 191 -6.15 0.40 16.21
CA VAL A 191 -5.87 -1.06 16.14
C VAL A 191 -7.16 -1.86 15.89
N GLU A 192 -8.28 -1.39 16.38
CA GLU A 192 -9.60 -2.01 16.25
C GLU A 192 -10.05 -2.12 14.79
N GLU A 193 -9.65 -1.20 13.93
CA GLU A 193 -9.98 -1.25 12.49
C GLU A 193 -9.20 -2.35 11.74
N PHE A 194 -8.20 -2.97 12.38
CA PHE A 194 -7.47 -4.11 11.85
C PHE A 194 -8.00 -5.45 12.37
N ILE A 195 -9.08 -5.45 13.15
CA ILE A 195 -9.70 -6.64 13.72
C ILE A 195 -11.12 -6.77 13.16
N LEU A 196 -11.33 -7.74 12.28
CA LEU A 196 -12.65 -8.02 11.71
C LEU A 196 -13.33 -9.11 12.55
N ALA A 197 -14.43 -8.75 13.22
CA ALA A 197 -15.23 -9.72 13.96
C ALA A 197 -16.19 -10.46 13.01
N ILE A 198 -16.19 -11.80 13.06
CA ILE A 198 -17.18 -12.62 12.36
C ILE A 198 -17.42 -13.93 13.12
N ASN A 199 -18.68 -14.32 13.31
CA ASN A 199 -19.08 -15.53 14.03
C ASN A 199 -18.47 -15.65 15.46
N GLY A 200 -18.20 -14.52 16.12
CA GLY A 200 -17.51 -14.50 17.42
C GLY A 200 -16.02 -14.84 17.35
N GLU A 201 -15.43 -14.98 16.16
CA GLU A 201 -13.98 -15.04 15.92
C GLU A 201 -13.46 -13.68 15.47
N ASN A 202 -12.20 -13.37 15.85
CA ASN A 202 -11.48 -12.19 15.37
C ASN A 202 -10.53 -12.57 14.24
N LEU A 203 -10.67 -11.91 13.09
CA LEU A 203 -9.72 -11.96 11.99
C LEU A 203 -8.79 -10.76 12.05
N GLU A 204 -7.50 -11.02 12.12
CA GLU A 204 -6.48 -9.97 12.12
C GLU A 204 -6.03 -9.66 10.70
N PHE A 205 -6.18 -8.39 10.33
CA PHE A 205 -5.61 -7.77 9.14
C PHE A 205 -4.32 -7.05 9.53
N ASN A 206 -3.18 -7.73 9.48
CA ASN A 206 -1.94 -7.19 10.04
C ASN A 206 -0.92 -6.78 8.95
N GLU A 207 0.31 -6.49 9.34
CA GLU A 207 1.39 -6.05 8.45
C GLU A 207 1.61 -7.04 7.31
N PHE A 208 1.56 -8.35 7.60
CA PHE A 208 1.64 -9.38 6.57
C PHE A 208 0.50 -9.24 5.57
N SER A 209 -0.75 -9.15 6.05
CA SER A 209 -1.94 -9.05 5.20
C SER A 209 -1.85 -7.83 4.28
N LEU A 210 -1.59 -6.65 4.86
CA LEU A 210 -1.56 -5.39 4.13
C LEU A 210 -0.43 -5.37 3.10
N VAL A 211 0.80 -5.72 3.49
CA VAL A 211 1.94 -5.75 2.56
C VAL A 211 1.69 -6.74 1.42
N HIS A 212 1.22 -7.94 1.74
CA HIS A 212 0.94 -8.97 0.74
C HIS A 212 -0.10 -8.51 -0.27
N ILE A 213 -1.22 -7.94 0.19
CA ILE A 213 -2.31 -7.50 -0.67
C ILE A 213 -1.89 -6.30 -1.52
N LEU A 214 -1.29 -5.27 -0.92
CA LEU A 214 -0.78 -4.12 -1.67
C LEU A 214 0.26 -4.53 -2.72
N ASN A 215 1.13 -5.49 -2.37
CA ASN A 215 2.18 -5.93 -3.27
C ASN A 215 1.69 -6.85 -4.39
N ARG A 216 0.67 -7.68 -4.16
CA ARG A 216 0.23 -8.68 -5.16
C ARG A 216 -1.01 -8.28 -5.95
N HIS A 217 -1.91 -7.50 -5.35
CA HIS A 217 -3.25 -7.24 -5.88
C HIS A 217 -3.54 -5.77 -6.19
N TYR A 218 -2.61 -4.85 -5.92
CA TYR A 218 -2.66 -3.44 -6.37
C TYR A 218 -1.50 -3.06 -7.29
N ALA A 219 -0.65 -4.03 -7.59
CA ALA A 219 0.63 -3.82 -8.24
C ALA A 219 0.63 -4.03 -9.75
N GLU A 220 -0.48 -4.32 -10.41
CA GLU A 220 -0.48 -4.67 -11.85
C GLU A 220 0.14 -3.57 -12.70
N MET A 221 -0.31 -2.33 -12.45
CA MET A 221 0.11 -1.15 -13.20
C MET A 221 1.63 -0.94 -13.16
N VAL A 222 2.28 -1.40 -12.09
CA VAL A 222 3.74 -1.35 -11.87
C VAL A 222 4.44 -2.67 -12.24
N LYS A 223 3.70 -3.81 -12.27
CA LYS A 223 4.18 -5.17 -12.58
C LYS A 223 3.62 -5.69 -13.90
N GLN A 224 3.79 -4.94 -14.99
CA GLN A 224 3.36 -5.30 -16.35
C GLN A 224 3.91 -6.66 -16.87
N TYR A 225 4.80 -7.31 -16.13
CA TYR A 225 5.38 -8.63 -16.41
C TYR A 225 4.73 -9.79 -15.62
N SER A 226 3.77 -9.53 -14.74
CA SER A 226 3.03 -10.57 -14.00
C SER A 226 1.74 -10.94 -14.74
N VAL A 227 1.79 -11.96 -15.60
CA VAL A 227 0.61 -12.46 -16.33
C VAL A 227 -0.24 -13.35 -15.42
N GLY A 228 -1.57 -13.21 -15.44
CA GLY A 228 -2.52 -14.12 -14.80
C GLY A 228 -2.86 -13.85 -13.33
N LYS A 229 -2.69 -12.61 -12.85
CA LYS A 229 -3.12 -12.19 -11.49
C LYS A 229 -4.38 -11.32 -11.56
N SER A 230 -5.13 -11.27 -10.46
CA SER A 230 -6.31 -10.40 -10.33
C SER A 230 -6.01 -9.21 -9.43
N PHE A 231 -6.58 -8.04 -9.77
CA PHE A 231 -6.20 -6.76 -9.18
C PHE A 231 -7.42 -5.89 -8.86
N HIS A 232 -7.31 -5.15 -7.77
CA HIS A 232 -8.29 -4.16 -7.35
C HIS A 232 -8.14 -2.91 -8.21
N THR A 233 -9.20 -2.49 -8.90
CA THR A 233 -9.15 -1.33 -9.80
C THR A 233 -10.01 -0.16 -9.34
N GLU A 234 -11.16 -0.39 -8.69
CA GLU A 234 -12.14 0.70 -8.42
C GLU A 234 -12.81 0.61 -7.04
N ASP A 235 -13.15 -0.58 -6.55
CA ASP A 235 -13.99 -0.73 -5.36
C ASP A 235 -13.24 -0.56 -4.03
N PHE A 236 -11.92 -0.73 -4.02
CA PHE A 236 -11.11 -0.67 -2.80
C PHE A 236 -9.93 0.30 -2.97
N TYR A 237 -9.82 1.23 -2.02
CA TYR A 237 -8.71 2.17 -1.98
C TYR A 237 -7.60 1.61 -1.08
N PRO A 238 -6.33 1.55 -1.54
CA PRO A 238 -5.22 1.03 -0.76
C PRO A 238 -5.12 1.55 0.67
N ARG A 239 -5.41 2.85 0.86
CA ARG A 239 -5.35 3.54 2.16
C ARG A 239 -6.53 3.26 3.08
N MET A 240 -7.65 2.81 2.53
CA MET A 240 -8.88 2.51 3.27
C MET A 240 -9.21 1.02 3.24
N LEU A 241 -8.31 0.18 2.74
CA LEU A 241 -8.58 -1.24 2.55
C LEU A 241 -9.03 -1.94 3.86
N HIS A 242 -8.39 -1.60 4.98
CA HIS A 242 -8.70 -2.16 6.30
C HIS A 242 -10.10 -1.74 6.77
N THR A 243 -10.47 -0.46 6.67
CA THR A 243 -11.80 0.03 7.04
C THR A 243 -12.89 -0.50 6.13
N GLN A 244 -12.68 -0.50 4.81
CA GLN A 244 -13.64 -1.06 3.86
C GLN A 244 -13.89 -2.55 4.10
N LEU A 245 -12.85 -3.33 4.40
CA LEU A 245 -13.02 -4.74 4.79
C LEU A 245 -13.74 -4.87 6.14
N ALA A 246 -13.44 -4.01 7.12
CA ALA A 246 -14.13 -4.03 8.40
C ALA A 246 -15.62 -3.75 8.27
N ASP A 247 -16.01 -2.77 7.46
CA ASP A 247 -17.41 -2.44 7.19
C ASP A 247 -18.13 -3.62 6.51
N ILE A 248 -17.51 -4.22 5.48
CA ILE A 248 -18.07 -5.40 4.81
C ILE A 248 -18.25 -6.56 5.81
N PHE A 249 -17.23 -6.89 6.58
CA PHE A 249 -17.29 -8.03 7.51
C PHE A 249 -18.30 -7.81 8.64
N LYS A 250 -18.46 -6.56 9.09
CA LYS A 250 -19.50 -6.19 10.05
C LYS A 250 -20.90 -6.45 9.50
N GLU A 251 -21.16 -6.06 8.25
CA GLU A 251 -22.45 -6.34 7.60
C GLU A 251 -22.68 -7.85 7.41
N VAL A 252 -21.64 -8.59 7.02
CA VAL A 252 -21.71 -10.05 6.91
C VAL A 252 -21.99 -10.71 8.27
N ASP A 253 -21.30 -10.29 9.33
CA ASP A 253 -21.50 -10.83 10.68
C ASP A 253 -22.93 -10.55 11.19
N ASN A 254 -23.41 -9.31 11.03
CA ASN A 254 -24.75 -8.89 11.43
C ASN A 254 -25.86 -9.71 10.76
N SER A 255 -25.64 -10.15 9.51
CA SER A 255 -26.59 -10.99 8.78
C SER A 255 -26.69 -12.42 9.32
N GLY A 256 -25.66 -12.90 10.00
CA GLY A 256 -25.54 -14.29 10.45
C GLY A 256 -25.45 -15.33 9.32
N VAL A 257 -25.30 -14.92 8.05
CA VAL A 257 -25.29 -15.83 6.89
C VAL A 257 -24.15 -16.84 6.93
N LEU A 258 -22.99 -16.43 7.47
CA LEU A 258 -21.84 -17.30 7.61
C LEU A 258 -21.80 -18.06 8.94
N LYS A 259 -22.88 -18.06 9.74
CA LYS A 259 -22.90 -18.76 11.02
C LYS A 259 -22.55 -20.23 10.85
N ASN A 260 -21.50 -20.68 11.53
CA ASN A 260 -20.91 -22.03 11.45
C ASN A 260 -20.18 -22.37 10.13
N ALA A 261 -20.01 -21.42 9.20
CA ALA A 261 -19.22 -21.63 8.00
C ALA A 261 -17.71 -21.69 8.29
N ASP A 262 -16.96 -22.42 7.47
CA ASP A 262 -15.50 -22.40 7.52
C ASP A 262 -14.98 -21.05 7.03
N LEU A 263 -14.27 -20.34 7.90
CA LEU A 263 -13.73 -19.01 7.62
C LEU A 263 -12.41 -19.04 6.84
N LYS A 264 -11.84 -20.21 6.51
CA LYS A 264 -10.60 -20.31 5.71
C LYS A 264 -10.69 -19.63 4.35
N ARG A 265 -11.88 -19.65 3.74
CA ARG A 265 -12.16 -19.02 2.45
C ARG A 265 -13.55 -18.39 2.51
N ILE A 266 -13.58 -17.07 2.47
CA ILE A 266 -14.81 -16.29 2.47
C ILE A 266 -14.93 -15.66 1.10
N ALA A 267 -16.00 -16.01 0.38
CA ALA A 267 -16.30 -15.45 -0.93
C ALA A 267 -17.52 -14.54 -0.82
N PHE A 268 -17.43 -13.35 -1.39
CA PHE A 268 -18.52 -12.38 -1.42
C PHE A 268 -18.51 -11.61 -2.74
N LYS A 269 -19.63 -10.97 -3.04
CA LYS A 269 -19.78 -10.06 -4.16
C LYS A 269 -19.99 -8.66 -3.60
N PHE A 270 -19.19 -7.70 -4.07
CA PHE A 270 -19.26 -6.30 -3.65
C PHE A 270 -19.27 -5.41 -4.89
N SER A 271 -20.23 -4.48 -4.97
CA SER A 271 -20.37 -3.54 -6.10
C SER A 271 -20.37 -4.20 -7.48
N GLY A 272 -20.91 -5.42 -7.58
CA GLY A 272 -20.96 -6.17 -8.84
C GLY A 272 -19.75 -7.09 -9.10
N SER A 273 -18.66 -6.96 -8.34
CA SER A 273 -17.43 -7.73 -8.48
C SER A 273 -17.35 -8.87 -7.47
N ASP A 274 -16.87 -10.04 -7.88
CA ASP A 274 -16.67 -11.20 -7.00
C ASP A 274 -15.31 -11.10 -6.29
N TYR A 275 -15.23 -11.45 -5.01
CA TYR A 275 -14.04 -11.38 -4.20
C TYR A 275 -13.84 -12.63 -3.35
N ILE A 276 -12.58 -12.94 -3.05
CA ILE A 276 -12.21 -13.98 -2.09
C ILE A 276 -11.23 -13.41 -1.05
N VAL A 277 -11.53 -13.69 0.21
CA VAL A 277 -10.62 -13.55 1.35
C VAL A 277 -10.20 -14.93 1.82
N TYR A 278 -8.89 -15.19 1.81
CA TYR A 278 -8.34 -16.38 2.46
C TYR A 278 -7.83 -16.04 3.84
N THR A 279 -8.05 -16.95 4.78
CA THR A 279 -7.65 -16.79 6.17
C THR A 279 -6.97 -18.06 6.65
N GLU A 280 -6.12 -17.92 7.65
CA GLU A 280 -5.43 -19.06 8.25
C GLU A 280 -5.28 -18.86 9.75
N LEU A 281 -5.40 -19.95 10.52
CA LEU A 281 -5.06 -19.94 11.93
C LEU A 281 -3.54 -19.85 12.08
N LYS A 282 -3.09 -18.89 12.88
CA LYS A 282 -1.70 -18.64 13.25
C LYS A 282 -1.59 -18.58 14.76
N THR A 283 -0.36 -18.65 15.24
CA THR A 283 -0.03 -18.51 16.66
C THR A 283 0.87 -17.30 16.83
N LYS A 284 0.55 -16.43 17.79
CA LYS A 284 1.42 -15.34 18.22
C LYS A 284 1.72 -15.44 19.71
N GLN A 285 2.86 -14.93 20.12
CA GLN A 285 3.22 -14.85 21.53
C GLN A 285 2.73 -13.54 22.13
N VAL A 286 1.89 -13.62 23.15
CA VAL A 286 1.34 -12.47 23.89
C VAL A 286 1.98 -12.44 25.27
N LYS A 287 2.60 -11.31 25.64
CA LYS A 287 3.27 -11.14 26.93
C LYS A 287 2.28 -11.39 28.08
N GLY A 288 2.64 -12.30 28.99
CA GLY A 288 1.82 -12.68 30.14
C GLY A 288 0.76 -13.75 29.86
N VAL A 289 0.48 -14.09 28.59
CA VAL A 289 -0.50 -15.12 28.21
C VAL A 289 0.19 -16.33 27.58
N GLY A 290 1.29 -16.12 26.84
CA GLY A 290 1.98 -17.17 26.09
C GLY A 290 1.50 -17.24 24.64
N ASN A 291 1.42 -18.45 24.10
CA ASN A 291 1.02 -18.67 22.71
C ASN A 291 -0.50 -18.58 22.57
N VAL A 292 -0.98 -17.62 21.78
CA VAL A 292 -2.39 -17.39 21.50
C VAL A 292 -2.65 -17.67 20.03
N GLN A 293 -3.67 -18.48 19.74
CA GLN A 293 -4.14 -18.71 18.38
C GLN A 293 -5.01 -17.53 17.93
N PHE A 294 -4.83 -17.12 16.68
CA PHE A 294 -5.64 -16.09 16.04
C PHE A 294 -5.81 -16.42 14.56
N ARG A 295 -6.88 -15.94 13.94
CA ARG A 295 -7.10 -16.09 12.51
C ARG A 295 -6.55 -14.86 11.80
N ARG A 296 -5.67 -15.05 10.83
CA ARG A 296 -5.05 -13.96 10.05
C ARG A 296 -5.54 -13.99 8.61
N ILE A 297 -5.87 -12.83 8.06
CA ILE A 297 -6.11 -12.68 6.62
C ILE A 297 -4.81 -12.94 5.86
N GLN A 298 -4.81 -13.92 4.97
CA GLN A 298 -3.64 -14.27 4.16
C GLN A 298 -3.59 -13.47 2.87
N THR A 299 -4.73 -13.35 2.18
CA THR A 299 -4.85 -12.58 0.96
C THR A 299 -6.30 -12.18 0.72
N PHE A 300 -6.49 -11.15 -0.10
CA PHE A 300 -7.77 -10.61 -0.52
C PHE A 300 -7.64 -10.07 -1.95
N TYR A 301 -8.47 -10.59 -2.86
CA TYR A 301 -8.37 -10.27 -4.28
C TYR A 301 -9.73 -10.41 -5.00
N PRO A 302 -9.95 -9.63 -6.08
CA PRO A 302 -11.11 -9.81 -6.94
C PRO A 302 -10.96 -11.08 -7.78
N VAL A 303 -12.05 -11.78 -8.07
CA VAL A 303 -12.05 -13.03 -8.81
C VAL A 303 -12.34 -12.75 -10.28
N ASN A 304 -11.29 -12.71 -11.09
CA ASN A 304 -11.40 -12.53 -12.53
C ASN A 304 -11.17 -13.85 -13.31
N GLU A 305 -10.66 -14.88 -12.65
CA GLU A 305 -10.37 -16.16 -13.27
C GLU A 305 -11.64 -16.96 -13.51
N LYS A 306 -11.93 -17.26 -14.78
CA LYS A 306 -13.16 -17.94 -15.20
C LYS A 306 -13.43 -19.23 -14.43
N ALA A 307 -12.41 -20.05 -14.18
CA ALA A 307 -12.56 -21.31 -13.46
C ALA A 307 -13.10 -21.12 -12.04
N VAL A 308 -12.63 -20.07 -11.35
CA VAL A 308 -13.07 -19.75 -9.98
C VAL A 308 -14.46 -19.12 -9.98
N VAL A 309 -14.77 -18.28 -10.98
CA VAL A 309 -16.12 -17.72 -11.17
C VAL A 309 -17.14 -18.84 -11.42
N ASP A 310 -16.79 -19.80 -12.28
CA ASP A 310 -17.66 -20.94 -12.59
C ASP A 310 -17.86 -21.82 -11.34
N GLU A 311 -16.81 -22.06 -10.54
CA GLU A 311 -16.90 -22.75 -9.23
C GLU A 311 -17.87 -22.03 -8.27
N LEU A 312 -17.76 -20.71 -8.12
CA LEU A 312 -18.66 -19.93 -7.25
C LEU A 312 -20.12 -20.04 -7.70
N ARG A 313 -20.38 -20.13 -9.00
CA ARG A 313 -21.73 -20.26 -9.55
C ARG A 313 -22.28 -21.68 -9.42
N SER A 314 -21.43 -22.70 -9.58
CA SER A 314 -21.85 -24.10 -9.55
C SER A 314 -22.01 -24.63 -8.13
N ASP A 315 -21.13 -24.25 -7.21
CA ASP A 315 -20.97 -24.94 -5.92
C ASP A 315 -21.52 -24.14 -4.74
N TYR A 316 -21.83 -22.86 -4.95
CA TYR A 316 -22.29 -21.95 -3.91
C TYR A 316 -23.66 -21.34 -4.25
N VAL A 317 -24.37 -20.91 -3.21
CA VAL A 317 -25.56 -20.06 -3.29
C VAL A 317 -25.13 -18.64 -2.95
N LEU A 318 -25.51 -17.68 -3.79
CA LEU A 318 -25.28 -16.27 -3.52
C LEU A 318 -26.46 -15.70 -2.71
N ILE A 319 -26.19 -15.25 -1.49
CA ILE A 319 -27.19 -14.65 -0.60
C ILE A 319 -26.99 -13.14 -0.58
N GLN A 320 -27.99 -12.40 -1.07
CA GLN A 320 -27.96 -10.94 -1.09
C GLN A 320 -28.17 -10.38 0.33
N LEU A 321 -27.29 -9.47 0.77
CA LEU A 321 -27.40 -8.80 2.07
C LEU A 321 -27.99 -7.39 1.93
N ASN A 322 -27.51 -6.63 0.95
CA ASN A 322 -28.00 -5.28 0.61
C ASN A 322 -27.82 -5.02 -0.90
N ASN A 323 -27.94 -3.79 -1.39
CA ASN A 323 -27.82 -3.50 -2.83
C ASN A 323 -26.44 -3.83 -3.41
N ASP A 324 -25.39 -3.67 -2.61
CA ASP A 324 -24.02 -3.72 -3.09
C ASP A 324 -23.27 -4.97 -2.60
N LEU A 325 -23.76 -5.65 -1.55
CA LEU A 325 -23.11 -6.78 -0.90
C LEU A 325 -23.96 -8.06 -0.94
N ALA A 326 -23.33 -9.14 -1.37
CA ALA A 326 -23.86 -10.51 -1.27
C ALA A 326 -22.75 -11.49 -0.86
N VAL A 327 -23.10 -12.62 -0.27
CA VAL A 327 -22.13 -13.61 0.24
C VAL A 327 -22.40 -14.97 -0.37
N TYR A 328 -21.33 -15.68 -0.74
CA TYR A 328 -21.41 -17.04 -1.25
C TYR A 328 -21.36 -18.05 -0.10
N THR A 329 -22.38 -18.90 0.00
CA THR A 329 -22.44 -20.02 0.96
C THR A 329 -22.44 -21.34 0.21
N LYS A 330 -21.72 -22.35 0.70
CA LYS A 330 -21.74 -23.69 0.07
C LYS A 330 -23.17 -24.24 0.03
N LYS A 331 -23.51 -24.90 -1.09
CA LYS A 331 -24.79 -25.61 -1.27
C LYS A 331 -24.96 -26.77 -0.29
#